data_AF-A0A388PZ05-F1
#
_entry.id   AF-A0A388PZ05-F1
#
_cell.length_a   1.000
_cell.length_b   1.000
_cell.length_c   1.000
_cell.angle_alpha   90.00
_cell.angle_beta   90.00
_cell.angle_gamma   90.00
#
_symmetry.space_group_name_H-M   'P 1'
#
loop_
_entity.id
_entity.type
_entity.pdbx_description
1 polymer ?
#
loop_
_entity_poly.entity_id
_entity_poly.type
_entity_poly.pdbx_seq_one_letter_code
_entity_poly.pdbx_strand_id
1 'polypeptide(L)'
;MSVGQIDTSILGSSIKISNIEIKNLEGFKNKNIIQIKNINADFLFTSLFKDTIVIKNINIEGATLYYEVLISNREVKDNVSTFKPATKNTVSSSAKTSDSSKEQENSKQSQKKNKDFLVNQLTINNSTINASSEFLDIKKDINLSKMSFNNVGTVEQATKFKEVLQMIFSNVLLNINNEIIQGDLKNKIKDKLKNLRNKISPESLKKLERTFR
;
A
#
# COMPACT_ATOMS: atom_id res chain seq x y z
N MET A 1 -2.66 -0.18 13.86
CA MET A 1 -2.06 1.12 13.49
C MET A 1 -1.94 1.95 14.76
N SER A 2 -0.88 2.74 14.90
CA SER A 2 -0.70 3.73 15.97
C SER A 2 -0.21 5.05 15.36
N VAL A 3 -0.53 6.15 16.04
CA VAL A 3 -0.18 7.52 15.65
C VAL A 3 0.51 8.18 16.84
N GLY A 4 1.66 8.81 16.61
CA GLY A 4 2.43 9.45 17.66
C GLY A 4 1.88 10.83 18.04
N GLN A 5 1.80 11.75 17.07
CA GLN A 5 1.39 13.14 17.30
C GLN A 5 0.44 13.61 16.19
N ILE A 6 -0.54 14.43 16.57
CA ILE A 6 -1.49 15.08 15.67
C ILE A 6 -1.50 16.56 16.02
N ASP A 7 -1.02 17.39 15.09
CA ASP A 7 -1.05 18.84 15.19
C ASP A 7 -2.10 19.38 14.21
N THR A 8 -3.07 20.13 14.73
CA THR A 8 -4.12 20.74 13.92
C THR A 8 -4.05 22.25 14.00
N SER A 9 -4.08 22.94 12.86
CA SER A 9 -4.29 24.39 12.83
C SER A 9 -5.70 24.68 12.36
N ILE A 10 -6.60 24.96 13.31
CA ILE A 10 -8.02 25.25 13.04
C ILE A 10 -8.16 26.54 12.22
N LEU A 11 -7.27 27.51 12.42
CA LEU A 11 -7.16 28.74 11.63
C LEU A 11 -6.35 28.53 10.32
N GLY A 12 -5.53 27.48 10.24
CA GLY A 12 -4.62 27.20 9.12
C GLY A 12 -5.12 26.19 8.09
N SER A 13 -6.31 25.61 8.28
CA SER A 13 -6.89 24.60 7.37
C SER A 13 -5.97 23.41 7.11
N SER A 14 -5.09 23.06 8.05
CA SER A 14 -4.08 22.02 7.85
C SER A 14 -3.99 21.08 9.03
N ILE A 15 -3.64 19.83 8.71
CA ILE A 15 -3.40 18.76 9.69
C ILE A 15 -2.02 18.19 9.40
N LYS A 16 -1.21 18.08 10.46
CA LYS A 16 0.03 17.34 10.44
C LYS A 16 -0.08 16.14 11.37
N ILE A 17 0.28 14.97 10.86
CA ILE A 17 0.33 13.72 11.61
C ILE A 17 1.75 13.20 11.55
N SER A 18 2.34 12.94 12.71
CA SER A 18 3.73 12.50 12.81
C SER A 18 3.84 11.13 13.49
N ASN A 19 4.91 10.40 13.12
CA ASN A 19 5.28 9.10 13.69
C ASN A 19 4.14 8.08 13.60
N ILE A 20 3.69 7.82 12.37
CA ILE A 20 2.65 6.83 12.10
C ILE A 20 3.31 5.47 11.97
N GLU A 21 2.76 4.48 12.67
CA GLU A 21 3.24 3.10 12.62
C GLU A 21 2.10 2.15 12.26
N ILE A 22 2.32 1.32 11.25
CA ILE A 22 1.45 0.20 10.91
C ILE A 22 2.15 -1.05 11.40
N LYS A 23 1.54 -1.73 12.37
CA LYS A 23 2.05 -2.98 12.93
C LYS A 23 2.14 -4.04 11.83
N ASN A 24 3.18 -4.86 11.92
CA ASN A 24 3.34 -6.02 11.07
C ASN A 24 2.38 -7.14 11.48
N LEU A 25 2.18 -8.11 10.59
CA LEU A 25 1.53 -9.36 10.93
C LEU A 25 2.39 -10.14 11.94
N GLU A 26 1.77 -11.00 12.73
CA GLU A 26 2.49 -11.87 13.66
C GLU A 26 3.45 -12.81 12.93
N GLY A 27 4.61 -13.08 13.55
CA GLY A 27 5.64 -13.97 13.02
C GLY A 27 6.72 -13.28 12.16
N PHE A 28 6.63 -11.98 11.91
CA PHE A 28 7.70 -11.18 11.29
C PHE A 28 8.57 -10.49 12.34
N LYS A 29 9.86 -10.25 12.02
CA LYS A 29 10.82 -9.69 12.99
C LYS A 29 10.63 -8.22 13.20
N ASN A 30 10.39 -7.49 12.13
CA ASN A 30 10.10 -6.07 12.23
C ASN A 30 8.70 -5.89 12.81
N LYS A 31 8.62 -5.22 13.97
CA LYS A 31 7.36 -4.88 14.66
C LYS A 31 6.37 -4.14 13.76
N ASN A 32 6.88 -3.31 12.86
CA ASN A 32 6.10 -2.48 11.96
C ASN A 32 6.32 -2.94 10.52
N ILE A 33 5.26 -2.93 9.72
CA ILE A 33 5.35 -3.12 8.27
C ILE A 33 5.60 -1.79 7.55
N ILE A 34 4.99 -0.70 8.04
CA ILE A 34 5.15 0.64 7.49
C ILE A 34 5.37 1.61 8.65
N GLN A 35 6.32 2.52 8.48
CA GLN A 35 6.46 3.72 9.30
C GLN A 35 6.40 4.95 8.40
N ILE A 36 5.78 6.03 8.88
CA ILE A 36 5.75 7.31 8.16
C ILE A 36 6.13 8.41 9.13
N LYS A 37 7.17 9.18 8.79
CA LYS A 37 7.62 10.29 9.63
C LYS A 37 6.56 11.37 9.73
N ASN A 38 6.06 11.85 8.59
CA ASN A 38 5.04 12.90 8.56
C ASN A 38 4.03 12.71 7.42
N ILE A 39 2.78 13.05 7.70
CA ILE A 39 1.75 13.34 6.71
C ILE A 39 1.26 14.75 6.98
N ASN A 40 1.33 15.63 5.98
CA ASN A 40 0.73 16.95 6.02
C ASN A 40 -0.43 16.99 5.03
N ALA A 41 -1.58 17.51 5.45
CA ALA A 41 -2.76 17.66 4.61
C ALA A 41 -3.30 19.08 4.73
N ASP A 42 -3.45 19.76 3.59
CA ASP A 42 -4.03 21.10 3.50
C ASP A 42 -5.43 21.01 2.90
N PHE A 43 -6.41 21.60 3.56
CA PHE A 43 -7.82 21.53 3.19
C PHE A 43 -8.30 22.88 2.66
N LEU A 44 -9.29 22.84 1.76
CA LEU A 44 -10.13 24.01 1.52
C LEU A 44 -11.11 24.12 2.69
N PHE A 45 -10.89 25.06 3.62
CA PHE A 45 -11.70 25.21 4.83
C PHE A 45 -13.22 25.18 4.57
N THR A 46 -13.68 25.92 3.56
CA THR A 46 -15.11 25.99 3.21
C THR A 46 -15.69 24.66 2.71
N SER A 47 -14.84 23.73 2.23
CA SER A 47 -15.28 22.40 1.80
C SER A 47 -15.57 21.45 2.97
N LEU A 48 -15.05 21.72 4.17
CA LEU A 48 -15.30 20.91 5.36
C LEU A 48 -16.79 20.87 5.73
N PHE A 49 -17.55 21.88 5.31
CA PHE A 49 -19.00 21.99 5.51
C PHE A 49 -19.84 21.50 4.32
N LYS A 50 -19.21 21.09 3.22
CA LYS A 50 -19.89 20.59 2.00
C LYS A 50 -19.98 19.06 1.98
N ASP A 51 -20.71 18.52 0.99
CA ASP A 51 -20.78 17.08 0.73
C ASP A 51 -19.43 16.51 0.26
N THR A 52 -18.63 17.32 -0.44
CA THR A 52 -17.27 16.97 -0.86
C THR A 52 -16.24 17.76 -0.06
N ILE A 53 -15.36 17.06 0.64
CA ILE A 53 -14.17 17.62 1.26
C ILE A 53 -13.08 17.72 0.20
N VAL A 54 -12.55 18.92 0.00
CA VAL A 54 -11.45 19.20 -0.92
C VAL A 54 -10.16 19.36 -0.12
N ILE A 55 -9.23 18.44 -0.37
CA ILE A 55 -7.88 18.44 0.16
C ILE A 55 -6.98 19.00 -0.96
N LYS A 56 -6.42 20.17 -0.75
CA LYS A 56 -5.54 20.81 -1.73
C LYS A 56 -4.29 19.96 -1.94
N ASN A 57 -3.62 19.60 -0.86
CA ASN A 57 -2.37 18.85 -0.92
C ASN A 57 -2.33 17.81 0.20
N ILE A 58 -1.82 16.63 -0.11
CA ILE A 58 -1.31 15.66 0.86
C ILE A 58 0.17 15.45 0.56
N ASN A 59 1.04 15.65 1.55
CA ASN A 59 2.45 15.33 1.47
C ASN A 59 2.82 14.26 2.50
N ILE A 60 3.20 13.07 2.00
CA ILE A 60 3.76 11.98 2.79
C ILE A 60 5.28 12.08 2.72
N GLU A 61 5.92 12.25 3.87
CA GLU A 61 7.36 12.44 3.99
C GLU A 61 7.98 11.31 4.81
N GLY A 62 9.03 10.69 4.28
CA GLY A 62 9.83 9.73 5.04
C GLY A 62 9.07 8.43 5.34
N ALA A 63 8.42 7.83 4.35
CA ALA A 63 7.76 6.54 4.51
C ALA A 63 8.79 5.40 4.38
N THR A 64 8.78 4.46 5.32
CA THR A 64 9.61 3.26 5.30
C THR A 64 8.73 2.02 5.24
N LEU A 65 8.91 1.19 4.22
CA LEU A 65 8.31 -0.15 4.12
C LEU A 65 9.34 -1.19 4.57
N TYR A 66 9.00 -1.99 5.58
CA TYR A 66 9.80 -3.11 6.04
C TYR A 66 9.36 -4.38 5.31
N TYR A 67 9.99 -4.71 4.20
CA TYR A 67 9.70 -5.92 3.43
C TYR A 67 10.52 -7.09 3.95
N GLU A 68 9.85 -8.15 4.39
CA GLU A 68 10.49 -9.35 4.94
C GLU A 68 9.96 -10.61 4.26
N VAL A 69 10.90 -11.49 3.86
CA VAL A 69 10.60 -12.82 3.34
C VAL A 69 11.18 -13.87 4.30
N LEU A 70 10.32 -14.80 4.73
CA LEU A 70 10.60 -15.85 5.71
C LEU A 70 10.26 -17.24 5.18
N ILE A 71 10.88 -18.26 5.77
CA ILE A 71 10.46 -19.66 5.64
C ILE A 71 9.85 -20.09 6.97
N SER A 72 8.61 -20.56 6.94
CA SER A 72 7.89 -21.10 8.09
C SER A 72 7.15 -22.35 7.64
N ASN A 73 7.33 -23.47 8.36
CA ASN A 73 6.70 -24.76 8.02
C ASN A 73 6.93 -25.20 6.56
N ARG A 74 8.15 -25.02 6.04
CA ARG A 74 8.51 -25.29 4.63
C ARG A 74 7.78 -24.40 3.60
N GLU A 75 7.09 -23.36 4.03
CA GLU A 75 6.40 -22.40 3.17
C GLU A 75 7.12 -21.05 3.14
N VAL A 76 7.12 -20.41 1.97
CA VAL A 76 7.63 -19.04 1.80
C VAL A 76 6.51 -18.04 2.14
N LYS A 77 6.73 -17.31 3.23
CA LYS A 77 5.85 -16.23 3.68
C LYS A 77 6.54 -14.90 3.45
N ASP A 78 5.76 -13.92 3.04
CA ASP A 78 6.22 -12.55 2.89
C ASP A 78 5.17 -11.60 3.45
N ASN A 79 5.61 -10.55 4.15
CA ASN A 79 4.72 -9.69 4.94
C ASN A 79 3.87 -8.74 4.09
N VAL A 80 4.13 -8.65 2.77
CA VAL A 80 3.35 -7.82 1.85
C VAL A 80 2.41 -8.62 0.94
N SER A 81 2.41 -9.95 0.99
CA SER A 81 1.55 -10.80 0.15
C SER A 81 0.06 -10.57 0.33
N THR A 82 -0.35 -10.06 1.50
CA THR A 82 -1.74 -9.71 1.78
C THR A 82 -2.17 -8.41 1.09
N PHE A 83 -1.23 -7.56 0.67
CA PHE A 83 -1.52 -6.37 -0.15
C PHE A 83 -1.69 -6.82 -1.60
N LYS A 84 -2.79 -7.51 -1.87
CA LYS A 84 -3.13 -7.94 -3.22
C LYS A 84 -3.44 -6.68 -4.06
N PRO A 85 -2.66 -6.34 -5.11
CA PRO A 85 -3.15 -5.41 -6.10
C PRO A 85 -4.41 -6.01 -6.72
N ALA A 86 -5.46 -5.22 -6.96
CA ALA A 86 -6.59 -5.75 -7.72
C ALA A 86 -6.09 -5.93 -9.15
N THR A 87 -5.74 -7.16 -9.51
CA THR A 87 -5.46 -7.52 -10.89
C THR A 87 -6.73 -7.29 -11.70
N LYS A 88 -6.79 -6.20 -12.48
CA LYS A 88 -7.75 -6.11 -13.59
C LYS A 88 -7.35 -7.19 -14.59
N ASN A 89 -8.06 -8.31 -14.57
CA ASN A 89 -8.22 -9.21 -15.71
C ASN A 89 -9.41 -10.15 -15.46
N THR A 90 -10.59 -9.68 -15.82
CA THR A 90 -11.42 -10.38 -16.80
C THR A 90 -12.46 -9.40 -17.30
N VAL A 91 -12.22 -8.91 -18.52
CA VAL A 91 -13.32 -8.56 -19.42
C VAL A 91 -14.10 -9.85 -19.61
N SER A 92 -15.25 -9.98 -18.94
CA SER A 92 -16.28 -10.92 -19.32
C SER A 92 -17.57 -10.13 -19.47
N SER A 93 -17.83 -9.83 -20.72
CA SER A 93 -19.12 -9.66 -21.38
C SER A 93 -20.37 -9.84 -20.50
N SER A 94 -21.20 -8.80 -20.54
CA SER A 94 -22.66 -8.86 -20.63
C SER A 94 -23.28 -10.26 -20.74
N ALA A 95 -24.17 -10.62 -19.80
CA ALA A 95 -25.58 -10.87 -20.08
C ALA A 95 -26.35 -11.39 -18.85
N LYS A 96 -27.43 -10.64 -18.51
CA LYS A 96 -28.69 -11.06 -17.83
C LYS A 96 -28.56 -11.49 -16.35
N THR A 97 -29.41 -11.04 -15.43
CA THR A 97 -30.86 -10.86 -15.53
C THR A 97 -31.37 -9.68 -14.69
N SER A 98 -32.18 -8.85 -15.33
CA SER A 98 -33.21 -8.03 -14.71
C SER A 98 -34.38 -8.94 -14.29
N ASP A 99 -34.82 -8.88 -13.03
CA ASP A 99 -36.26 -8.93 -12.76
C ASP A 99 -36.64 -8.31 -11.41
N SER A 100 -37.61 -7.40 -11.49
CA SER A 100 -38.68 -7.08 -10.55
C SER A 100 -38.40 -6.61 -9.11
N SER A 101 -38.46 -5.27 -8.97
CA SER A 101 -39.39 -4.49 -8.13
C SER A 101 -40.06 -5.14 -6.91
N LYS A 102 -39.89 -4.52 -5.73
CA LYS A 102 -41.00 -4.12 -4.84
C LYS A 102 -40.51 -3.12 -3.77
N GLU A 103 -41.22 -1.99 -3.72
CA GLU A 103 -41.19 -0.97 -2.66
C GLU A 103 -41.52 -1.57 -1.29
N GLN A 104 -40.84 -1.07 -0.25
CA GLN A 104 -41.52 -0.72 1.00
C GLN A 104 -40.74 0.35 1.78
N GLU A 105 -41.50 1.36 2.20
CA GLU A 105 -41.11 2.59 2.88
C GLU A 105 -40.58 2.43 4.31
N ASN A 106 -39.92 3.50 4.74
CA ASN A 106 -39.79 4.00 6.12
C ASN A 106 -38.83 3.31 7.09
N SER A 107 -37.60 3.81 7.08
CA SER A 107 -37.05 4.45 8.29
C SER A 107 -36.16 5.63 7.90
N LYS A 108 -36.62 6.86 8.18
CA LYS A 108 -35.77 8.07 8.20
C LYS A 108 -34.88 8.02 9.44
N GLN A 109 -33.96 7.05 9.49
CA GLN A 109 -32.73 7.20 10.22
C GLN A 109 -31.85 8.07 9.32
N SER A 110 -31.42 9.23 9.80
CA SER A 110 -30.48 10.08 9.07
C SER A 110 -29.20 9.29 8.81
N GLN A 111 -29.18 8.57 7.67
CA GLN A 111 -27.97 8.06 7.09
C GLN A 111 -27.09 9.29 6.89
N LYS A 112 -26.09 9.47 7.77
CA LYS A 112 -25.01 10.41 7.52
C LYS A 112 -24.53 10.09 6.12
N LYS A 113 -24.86 10.94 5.15
CA LYS A 113 -24.29 10.83 3.81
C LYS A 113 -22.78 10.79 4.01
N ASN A 114 -22.16 9.71 3.57
CA ASN A 114 -20.71 9.63 3.55
C ASN A 114 -20.23 10.81 2.69
N LYS A 115 -19.37 11.65 3.26
CA LYS A 115 -18.77 12.75 2.49
C LYS A 115 -17.85 12.18 1.43
N ASP A 116 -17.87 12.81 0.27
CA ASP A 116 -16.89 12.54 -0.77
C ASP A 116 -15.58 13.28 -0.49
N PHE A 117 -14.51 12.76 -1.07
CA PHE A 117 -13.20 13.36 -0.96
C PHE A 117 -12.61 13.60 -2.34
N LEU A 118 -11.98 14.77 -2.51
CA LEU A 118 -11.14 15.10 -3.65
C LEU A 118 -9.81 15.63 -3.11
N VAL A 119 -8.72 14.95 -3.46
CA VAL A 119 -7.35 15.37 -3.18
C VAL A 119 -6.77 15.91 -4.48
N ASN A 120 -6.53 17.22 -4.57
CA ASN A 120 -6.01 17.80 -5.81
C ASN A 120 -4.60 17.29 -6.10
N GLN A 121 -3.76 17.15 -5.07
CA GLN A 121 -2.42 16.61 -5.20
C GLN A 121 -2.02 15.73 -4.00
N LEU A 122 -1.50 14.54 -4.28
CA LEU A 122 -0.83 13.65 -3.33
C LEU A 122 0.63 13.48 -3.75
N THR A 123 1.56 13.82 -2.86
CA THR A 123 2.99 13.64 -3.05
C THR A 123 3.55 12.70 -1.99
N ILE A 124 4.45 11.81 -2.40
CA ILE A 124 5.19 10.90 -1.52
C ILE A 124 6.68 11.10 -1.80
N ASN A 125 7.43 11.52 -0.79
CA ASN A 125 8.85 11.83 -0.88
C ASN A 125 9.68 11.01 0.11
N ASN A 126 10.98 10.93 -0.18
CA ASN A 126 12.02 10.39 0.71
C ASN A 126 11.64 9.03 1.30
N SER A 127 11.07 8.16 0.46
CA SER A 127 10.58 6.87 0.89
C SER A 127 11.64 5.80 0.69
N THR A 128 11.68 4.81 1.57
CA THR A 128 12.67 3.74 1.56
C THR A 128 12.00 2.39 1.78
N ILE A 129 12.51 1.35 1.13
CA ILE A 129 12.16 -0.04 1.41
C ILE A 129 13.36 -0.67 2.12
N ASN A 130 13.14 -1.16 3.33
CA ASN A 130 14.08 -2.02 4.02
C ASN A 130 13.71 -3.48 3.71
N ALA A 131 14.41 -4.09 2.76
CA ALA A 131 14.18 -5.46 2.31
C ALA A 131 15.10 -6.43 3.05
N SER A 132 14.53 -7.52 3.59
CA SER A 132 15.28 -8.51 4.37
C SER A 132 14.81 -9.95 4.16
N SER A 133 15.76 -10.88 4.20
CA SER A 133 15.51 -12.32 4.25
C SER A 133 16.73 -13.05 4.79
N GLU A 134 16.61 -13.68 5.96
CA GLU A 134 17.75 -14.39 6.58
C GLU A 134 18.19 -15.61 5.77
N PHE A 135 17.23 -16.40 5.30
CA PHE A 135 17.55 -17.64 4.58
C PHE A 135 18.16 -17.37 3.19
N LEU A 136 17.93 -16.19 2.62
CA LEU A 136 18.57 -15.71 1.39
C LEU A 136 19.81 -14.85 1.66
N ASP A 137 20.08 -14.50 2.92
CA ASP A 137 21.13 -13.55 3.31
C ASP A 137 20.97 -12.19 2.59
N ILE A 138 19.74 -11.67 2.61
CA ILE A 138 19.36 -10.39 2.03
C ILE A 138 19.16 -9.38 3.17
N LYS A 139 19.85 -8.25 3.06
CA LYS A 139 19.57 -7.03 3.82
C LYS A 139 19.91 -5.84 2.93
N LYS A 140 18.90 -5.13 2.42
CA LYS A 140 19.09 -4.04 1.47
C LYS A 140 18.11 -2.90 1.73
N ASP A 141 18.62 -1.68 1.68
CA ASP A 141 17.82 -0.46 1.70
C ASP A 141 17.68 0.06 0.27
N ILE A 142 16.45 0.32 -0.17
CA ILE A 142 16.11 0.78 -1.51
C ILE A 142 15.40 2.11 -1.38
N ASN A 143 16.00 3.19 -1.90
CA ASN A 143 15.35 4.49 -1.93
C ASN A 143 14.38 4.55 -3.11
N LEU A 144 13.19 5.07 -2.84
CA LEU A 144 12.15 5.27 -3.84
C LEU A 144 12.17 6.71 -4.32
N SER A 145 12.07 6.85 -5.64
CA SER A 145 11.86 8.14 -6.29
C SER A 145 10.56 8.79 -5.80
N LYS A 146 10.55 10.12 -5.84
CA LYS A 146 9.34 10.92 -5.60
C LYS A 146 8.17 10.44 -6.46
N MET A 147 7.01 10.29 -5.83
CA MET A 147 5.75 9.97 -6.51
C MET A 147 4.76 11.12 -6.36
N SER A 148 4.02 11.44 -7.42
CA SER A 148 3.01 12.50 -7.40
C SER A 148 1.76 12.04 -8.16
N PHE A 149 0.60 12.28 -7.56
CA PHE A 149 -0.71 11.93 -8.11
C PHE A 149 -1.62 13.15 -8.01
N ASN A 150 -2.42 13.37 -9.05
CA ASN A 150 -3.37 14.48 -9.10
C ASN A 150 -4.80 13.95 -9.05
N ASN A 151 -5.71 14.73 -8.47
CA ASN A 151 -7.14 14.45 -8.42
C ASN A 151 -7.44 13.04 -7.88
N VAL A 152 -7.05 12.73 -6.64
CA VAL A 152 -7.27 11.42 -5.98
C VAL A 152 -8.52 11.47 -5.10
N GLY A 153 -9.47 10.54 -5.21
CA GLY A 153 -10.72 10.66 -4.46
C GLY A 153 -11.85 9.73 -4.88
N THR A 154 -13.04 9.95 -4.32
CA THR A 154 -14.27 9.18 -4.62
C THR A 154 -15.24 9.88 -5.58
N VAL A 155 -14.87 11.06 -6.09
CA VAL A 155 -15.68 11.81 -7.07
C VAL A 155 -15.46 11.32 -8.50
N GLU A 156 -16.46 11.49 -9.38
CA GLU A 156 -16.47 10.94 -10.76
C GLU A 156 -15.21 11.25 -11.59
N GLN A 157 -14.61 12.43 -11.38
CA GLN A 157 -13.42 12.88 -12.12
C GLN A 157 -12.10 12.56 -11.41
N ALA A 158 -12.14 12.01 -10.19
CA ALA A 158 -10.94 11.71 -9.41
C ALA A 158 -10.51 10.25 -9.58
N THR A 159 -9.21 10.03 -9.68
CA THR A 159 -8.61 8.69 -9.57
C THR A 159 -8.95 8.10 -8.21
N LYS A 160 -9.50 6.88 -8.20
CA LYS A 160 -9.91 6.24 -6.95
C LYS A 160 -8.69 5.99 -6.07
N PHE A 161 -8.79 6.27 -4.77
CA PHE A 161 -7.70 6.05 -3.82
C PHE A 161 -7.13 4.63 -3.88
N LYS A 162 -8.00 3.62 -4.09
CA LYS A 162 -7.60 2.22 -4.28
C LYS A 162 -6.67 2.02 -5.47
N GLU A 163 -6.87 2.73 -6.57
CA GLU A 163 -6.04 2.64 -7.78
C GLU A 163 -4.66 3.27 -7.54
N VAL A 164 -4.61 4.42 -6.85
CA VAL A 164 -3.35 5.05 -6.45
C VAL A 164 -2.53 4.13 -5.54
N LEU A 165 -3.17 3.49 -4.54
CA LEU A 165 -2.50 2.50 -3.70
C LEU A 165 -1.91 1.36 -4.53
N GLN A 166 -2.66 0.84 -5.51
CA GLN A 166 -2.16 -0.22 -6.40
C GLN A 166 -0.95 0.22 -7.23
N MET A 167 -0.96 1.46 -7.74
CA MET A 167 0.19 2.01 -8.46
C MET A 167 1.42 2.11 -7.55
N ILE A 168 1.26 2.60 -6.32
CA ILE A 168 2.34 2.67 -5.32
C ILE A 168 2.89 1.27 -5.05
N PHE A 169 2.03 0.30 -4.73
CA PHE A 169 2.45 -1.09 -4.49
C PHE A 169 3.16 -1.70 -5.69
N SER A 170 2.68 -1.44 -6.90
CA SER A 170 3.30 -1.96 -8.12
C SER A 170 4.68 -1.35 -8.33
N ASN A 171 4.83 -0.04 -8.12
CA ASN A 171 6.12 0.65 -8.21
C ASN A 171 7.11 0.13 -7.14
N VAL A 172 6.64 -0.03 -5.90
CA VAL A 172 7.40 -0.65 -4.80
C VAL A 172 7.91 -2.04 -5.19
N LEU A 173 7.03 -2.92 -5.68
CA LEU A 173 7.39 -4.28 -6.06
C LEU A 173 8.38 -4.30 -7.25
N LEU A 174 8.19 -3.44 -8.24
CA LEU A 174 9.13 -3.29 -9.36
C LEU A 174 10.52 -2.84 -8.90
N ASN A 175 10.60 -1.88 -7.96
CA ASN A 175 11.88 -1.43 -7.41
C ASN A 175 12.56 -2.52 -6.58
N ILE A 176 11.82 -3.25 -5.74
CA ILE A 176 12.33 -4.42 -5.01
C ILE A 176 12.94 -5.41 -6.00
N ASN A 177 12.20 -5.77 -7.04
CA ASN A 177 12.66 -6.73 -8.02
C ASN A 177 13.91 -6.20 -8.74
N ASN A 178 13.88 -5.00 -9.30
CA ASN A 178 15.03 -4.47 -10.04
C ASN A 178 16.29 -4.35 -9.17
N GLU A 179 16.18 -3.81 -7.96
CA GLU A 179 17.33 -3.60 -7.07
C GLU A 179 17.87 -4.89 -6.46
N ILE A 180 17.01 -5.84 -6.10
CA ILE A 180 17.45 -7.14 -5.56
C ILE A 180 18.01 -8.02 -6.69
N ILE A 181 17.47 -7.93 -7.92
CA ILE A 181 17.83 -8.82 -9.04
C ILE A 181 19.08 -8.34 -9.79
N GLN A 182 19.36 -7.04 -9.86
CA GLN A 182 20.46 -6.52 -10.68
C GLN A 182 21.88 -6.67 -10.07
N GLY A 183 22.01 -7.13 -8.82
CA GLY A 183 23.33 -7.40 -8.20
C GLY A 183 23.79 -8.87 -8.28
N ASP A 184 24.98 -9.15 -7.71
CA ASP A 184 25.52 -10.50 -7.39
C ASP A 184 24.53 -11.42 -6.65
N LEU A 185 23.45 -10.84 -6.15
CA LEU A 185 22.40 -11.47 -5.39
C LEU A 185 21.60 -12.48 -6.20
N LYS A 186 21.45 -12.32 -7.53
CA LYS A 186 20.76 -13.34 -8.37
C LYS A 186 21.47 -14.69 -8.34
N ASN A 187 22.80 -14.68 -8.36
CA ASN A 187 23.60 -15.91 -8.27
C ASN A 187 23.55 -16.48 -6.85
N LYS A 188 23.67 -15.64 -5.81
CA LYS A 188 23.49 -16.05 -4.41
C LYS A 188 22.11 -16.65 -4.13
N ILE A 189 21.05 -16.06 -4.68
CA ILE A 189 19.67 -16.55 -4.57
C ILE A 189 19.56 -17.91 -5.26
N LYS A 190 20.06 -18.06 -6.51
CA LYS A 190 20.05 -19.36 -7.21
C LYS A 190 20.77 -20.46 -6.42
N ASP A 191 21.94 -20.16 -5.87
CA ASP A 191 22.72 -21.15 -5.11
C ASP A 191 22.07 -21.48 -3.77
N LYS A 192 21.48 -20.50 -3.08
CA LYS A 192 20.70 -20.76 -1.87
C LYS A 192 19.40 -21.51 -2.18
N LEU A 193 18.71 -21.25 -3.30
CA LEU A 193 17.52 -22.01 -3.71
C LEU A 193 17.81 -23.50 -3.92
N LYS A 194 18.95 -23.85 -4.54
CA LYS A 194 19.38 -25.26 -4.67
C LYS A 194 19.47 -25.93 -3.30
N ASN A 195 20.05 -25.24 -2.31
CA ASN A 195 20.21 -25.73 -0.95
C ASN A 195 18.88 -25.78 -0.15
N LEU A 196 17.87 -25.02 -0.59
CA LEU A 196 16.55 -24.96 0.03
C LEU A 196 15.55 -25.97 -0.54
N ARG A 197 15.85 -26.62 -1.68
CA ARG A 197 14.96 -27.58 -2.35
C ARG A 197 14.44 -28.72 -1.45
N ASN A 198 15.20 -29.08 -0.41
CA ASN A 198 14.81 -30.11 0.57
C ASN A 198 14.16 -29.51 1.84
N LYS A 199 14.19 -28.19 2.00
CA LYS A 199 13.71 -27.44 3.19
C LYS A 199 12.40 -26.69 2.95
N ILE A 200 12.03 -26.45 1.70
CA ILE A 200 10.76 -25.79 1.33
C ILE A 200 9.97 -26.62 0.31
N SER A 201 8.65 -26.44 0.29
CA SER A 201 7.78 -27.13 -0.65
C SER A 201 8.09 -26.72 -2.10
N PRO A 202 7.89 -27.61 -3.10
CA PRO A 202 8.09 -27.28 -4.50
C PRO A 202 7.29 -26.06 -4.98
N GLU A 203 6.09 -25.86 -4.44
CA GLU A 203 5.26 -24.69 -4.72
C GLU A 203 5.86 -23.39 -4.18
N SER A 204 6.38 -23.45 -2.95
CA SER A 204 7.06 -22.32 -2.32
C SER A 204 8.35 -21.95 -3.05
N LEU A 205 9.08 -22.95 -3.55
CA LEU A 205 10.27 -22.74 -4.39
C LEU A 205 9.88 -21.96 -5.67
N LYS A 206 8.81 -22.39 -6.36
CA LYS A 206 8.30 -21.69 -7.55
C LYS A 206 7.82 -20.27 -7.25
N LYS A 207 7.17 -20.05 -6.11
CA LYS A 207 6.73 -18.71 -5.68
C LYS A 207 7.94 -17.79 -5.48
N LEU A 208 8.97 -18.29 -4.79
CA LEU A 208 10.22 -17.57 -4.53
C LEU A 208 10.95 -17.21 -5.83
N GLU A 209 11.03 -18.15 -6.77
CA GLU A 209 11.62 -17.91 -8.10
C GLU A 209 10.89 -16.80 -8.85
N ARG A 210 9.55 -16.71 -8.77
CA ARG A 210 8.78 -15.64 -9.41
C ARG A 210 8.98 -14.28 -8.77
N THR A 211 9.16 -14.23 -7.45
CA THR A 211 9.43 -12.98 -6.73
C THR A 211 10.79 -12.39 -7.12
N PHE A 212 11.77 -13.23 -7.46
CA PHE A 212 13.15 -12.81 -7.77
C PHE A 212 13.56 -13.02 -9.24
N ARG A 213 12.60 -13.15 -10.16
CA ARG A 213 12.84 -13.24 -11.61
C ARG A 213 12.56 -11.92 -12.29
#